data_AF-A0A918A2N1-F1
#
_entry.id   AF-A0A918A2N1-F1
#
_cell.length_a   1.000
_cell.length_b   1.000
_cell.length_c   1.000
_cell.angle_alpha   90.00
_cell.angle_beta   90.00
_cell.angle_gamma   90.00
#
_symmetry.space_group_name_H-M   'P 1'
#
loop_
_entity.id
_entity.type
_entity.pdbx_description
1 polymer ?
#
loop_
_entity_poly.entity_id
_entity_poly.type
_entity_poly.pdbx_seq_one_letter_code
_entity_poly.pdbx_strand_id
1 'polypeptide(L)' 'MHRRRWDAQARAEAAWLDGEYQDWTIMYGPYSRQFYALATWSAPKPVIVSAATVEELEEQLSWLGLAAA' A
#
# COMPACT_ATOMS: atom_id res chain seq x y z
N MET A 1 8.76 23.94 14.92
CA MET A 1 8.49 22.51 14.61
C MET A 1 9.02 22.20 13.21
N HIS A 2 10.17 21.54 13.08
CA HIS A 2 10.62 21.07 11.78
C HIS A 2 9.79 19.84 11.39
N ARG A 3 8.86 20.01 10.44
CA ARG A 3 8.12 18.92 9.81
C ARG A 3 9.16 18.07 9.06
N ARG A 4 9.73 17.09 9.75
CA ARG A 4 10.71 16.15 9.19
C ARG A 4 10.12 15.58 7.91
N ARG A 5 10.68 15.96 6.76
CA ARG A 5 10.40 15.43 5.40
C ARG A 5 10.78 13.95 5.25
N TRP A 6 10.94 13.23 6.36
CA TRP A 6 11.73 12.00 6.43
C TRP A 6 11.20 10.89 5.50
N ASP A 7 9.93 10.95 5.11
CA ASP A 7 9.33 9.97 4.21
C ASP A 7 8.40 10.63 3.17
N ALA A 8 8.73 11.86 2.72
CA ALA A 8 7.88 12.59 1.77
C ALA A 8 7.73 11.84 0.43
N GLN A 9 8.81 11.19 -0.01
CA GLN A 9 8.81 10.36 -1.21
C GLN A 9 7.92 9.12 -1.02
N ALA A 10 8.13 8.34 0.04
CA ALA A 10 7.33 7.14 0.31
C ALA A 10 5.82 7.43 0.44
N ARG A 11 5.45 8.60 0.96
CA ARG A 11 4.05 9.04 0.99
C ARG A 11 3.49 9.37 -0.39
N ALA A 12 4.30 9.98 -1.26
CA ALA A 12 3.90 10.27 -2.63
C ALA A 12 3.75 8.99 -3.45
N GLU A 13 4.66 8.04 -3.27
CA GLU A 13 4.60 6.70 -3.88
C GLU A 13 3.36 5.93 -3.42
N ALA A 14 3.08 5.90 -2.12
CA ALA A 14 1.86 5.27 -1.60
C ALA A 14 0.58 5.90 -2.17
N ALA A 15 0.53 7.24 -2.26
CA ALA A 15 -0.62 7.95 -2.80
C ALA A 15 -0.79 7.75 -4.32
N TRP A 16 0.32 7.60 -5.05
CA TRP A 16 0.28 7.25 -6.47
C TRP A 16 -0.28 5.84 -6.66
N LEU A 17 0.23 4.86 -5.89
CA LEU A 17 -0.23 3.47 -5.98
C LEU A 17 -1.70 3.31 -5.56
N ASP A 18 -2.16 4.06 -4.55
CA ASP A 18 -3.58 4.13 -4.13
C ASP A 18 -4.51 4.59 -5.27
N GLY A 19 -4.04 5.49 -6.14
CA GLY A 19 -4.78 5.93 -7.31
C GLY A 19 -4.84 4.91 -8.45
N GLU A 20 -3.86 4.01 -8.54
CA GLU A 20 -3.75 2.99 -9.58
C GLU A 20 -4.58 1.74 -9.25
N TYR A 21 -4.58 1.30 -7.99
CA TYR A 21 -5.23 0.06 -7.55
C TYR A 21 -6.59 0.34 -6.87
N GLN A 22 -7.65 0.47 -7.67
CA GLN A 22 -9.00 0.87 -7.20
C GLN A 22 -9.65 -0.06 -6.15
N ASP A 23 -9.31 -1.34 -6.16
CA ASP A 23 -9.84 -2.33 -5.20
C ASP A 23 -9.06 -2.34 -3.87
N TRP A 24 -8.08 -1.45 -3.72
CA TRP A 24 -7.22 -1.36 -2.55
C TRP A 24 -7.23 0.07 -1.99
N THR A 25 -7.01 0.17 -0.68
CA THR A 25 -6.62 1.41 -0.01
C THR A 25 -5.17 1.27 0.44
N ILE A 26 -4.30 2.14 -0.04
CA ILE A 26 -2.86 2.06 0.14
C ILE A 26 -2.34 3.24 0.97
N MET A 27 -1.48 2.95 1.93
CA MET A 27 -0.93 3.94 2.84
C MET A 27 0.50 3.62 3.28
N TYR A 28 1.24 4.67 3.59
CA TYR A 28 2.58 4.56 4.18
C TYR A 28 2.53 4.84 5.69
N GLY A 29 3.00 3.90 6.50
CA GLY A 29 3.13 4.03 7.94
C GLY A 29 4.47 4.65 8.34
N PRO A 30 4.55 5.94 8.73
CA PRO A 30 5.83 6.61 9.02
C PRO A 30 6.56 6.06 10.26
N TYR A 31 5.84 5.40 11.17
CA TYR A 31 6.43 4.79 12.36
C TYR A 31 7.02 3.41 12.09
N SER A 32 6.37 2.60 11.27
CA SER A 32 6.85 1.27 10.86
C SER A 32 7.76 1.31 9.63
N ARG A 33 7.72 2.41 8.88
CA ARG A 33 8.35 2.57 7.56
C ARG A 33 7.97 1.46 6.58
N GLN A 34 6.70 1.07 6.62
CA GLN A 34 6.13 0.09 5.72
C GLN A 34 4.98 0.69 4.92
N PHE A 35 4.80 0.15 3.73
CA PHE A 35 3.60 0.34 2.93
C PHE A 35 2.58 -0.71 3.35
N TYR A 36 1.31 -0.32 3.34
CA TYR A 36 0.17 -1.18 3.64
C TYR A 36 -0.86 -1.03 2.54
N ALA A 37 -1.42 -2.15 2.09
CA ALA A 37 -2.60 -2.19 1.23
C ALA A 37 -3.71 -2.96 1.93
N LEU A 38 -4.89 -2.36 1.99
CA LEU A 38 -6.10 -2.95 2.57
C LEU A 38 -7.12 -3.17 1.45
N ALA A 39 -7.63 -4.38 1.32
CA ALA A 39 -8.66 -4.68 0.34
C ALA A 39 -9.96 -3.90 0.65
N THR A 40 -10.57 -3.27 -0.35
CA THR A 40 -11.84 -2.54 -0.19
C THR A 40 -13.06 -3.44 -0.37
N TRP A 41 -12.90 -4.62 -0.95
CA TRP A 41 -13.96 -5.61 -1.07
C TRP A 41 -14.23 -6.35 0.25
N SER A 42 -15.46 -6.85 0.37
CA SER A 42 -15.87 -7.64 1.53
C SER A 42 -15.26 -9.05 1.45
N ALA A 43 -14.37 -9.38 2.39
CA ALA A 43 -13.82 -10.72 2.58
C ALA A 43 -14.17 -11.27 3.97
N PRO A 44 -14.26 -12.60 4.17
CA PRO A 44 -14.55 -13.19 5.48
C PRO A 44 -13.56 -12.80 6.58
N LYS A 45 -12.34 -12.41 6.20
CA LYS A 45 -11.33 -11.79 7.04
C LYS A 45 -10.72 -10.60 6.29
N PRO A 46 -10.36 -9.50 6.96
CA PRO A 46 -9.67 -8.40 6.31
C PRO A 46 -8.39 -8.87 5.61
N VAL A 47 -8.24 -8.51 4.34
CA VAL A 47 -7.00 -8.75 3.59
C VAL A 47 -6.13 -7.51 3.72
N ILE A 48 -4.97 -7.68 4.36
CA ILE A 48 -3.98 -6.63 4.57
C ILE A 48 -2.65 -7.16 4.08
N VAL A 49 -2.01 -6.40 3.20
CA VAL A 49 -0.69 -6.69 2.66
C VAL A 49 0.26 -5.59 3.11
N SER A 50 1.50 -5.94 3.45
CA SER A 50 2.49 -4.95 3.84
C SER A 50 3.86 -5.28 3.27
N ALA A 51 4.59 -4.26 2.83
CA ALA A 51 5.93 -4.39 2.28
C ALA A 51 6.84 -3.25 2.73
N ALA A 52 8.16 -3.46 2.59
CA ALA A 52 9.14 -2.43 2.95
C ALA A 52 9.30 -1.39 1.84
N THR A 53 9.04 -1.78 0.58
CA THR A 53 9.11 -0.89 -0.59
C THR A 53 7.79 -0.87 -1.37
N VAL A 54 7.65 0.09 -2.28
CA VAL A 54 6.47 0.23 -3.13
C VAL A 54 6.42 -0.87 -4.20
N GLU A 55 7.59 -1.26 -4.73
CA GLU A 55 7.73 -2.30 -5.76
C GLU A 55 7.33 -3.67 -5.21
N GLU A 56 7.79 -4.02 -4.01
CA GLU A 56 7.40 -5.26 -3.33
C GLU A 56 5.89 -5.31 -3.10
N LEU A 57 5.28 -4.17 -2.73
CA LEU A 57 3.84 -4.10 -2.55
C LEU A 57 3.11 -4.29 -3.90
N GLU A 58 3.54 -3.60 -4.94
CA GLU A 58 2.96 -3.68 -6.29
C GLU A 58 3.01 -5.11 -6.87
N GLU A 59 4.13 -5.83 -6.69
CA GLU A 59 4.26 -7.23 -7.08
C GLU A 59 3.24 -8.12 -6.36
N GLN A 60 3.06 -7.92 -5.05
CA GLN A 60 2.08 -8.66 -4.26
C GLN A 60 0.64 -8.36 -4.68
N LEU A 61 0.31 -7.10 -4.93
CA LEU A 61 -1.02 -6.69 -5.40
C LEU A 61 -1.33 -7.29 -6.77
N SER A 62 -0.37 -7.22 -7.69
CA SER A 62 -0.52 -7.79 -9.04
C SER A 62 -0.70 -9.30 -9.00
N TRP A 63 0.06 -10.00 -8.14
CA TRP A 63 -0.11 -11.44 -7.93
C TRP A 63 -1.51 -11.78 -7.37
N LEU A 64 -1.99 -11.02 -6.39
CA LEU A 64 -3.32 -11.24 -5.81
C LEU A 64 -4.46 -10.91 -6.78
N GLY A 65 -4.28 -9.91 -7.65
CA GLY A 65 -5.22 -9.60 -8.73
C GLY A 65 -5.31 -10.73 -9.76
N LEU A 66 -4.18 -11.36 -10.12
CA LEU A 66 -4.16 -12.53 -10.98
C LEU A 66 -4.77 -13.78 -10.31
N ALA A 67 -4.66 -13.90 -8.98
CA ALA A 67 -5.24 -15.01 -8.23
C ALA A 67 -6.78 -14.90 -8.07
N ALA A 68 -7.36 -13.72 -8.33
CA ALA A 68 -8.79 -13.44 -8.19
C ALA A 68 -9.58 -13.44 -9.52
N ALA A 69 -8.91 -13.59 -10.67
CA ALA A 69 -9.50 -13.68 -12.01
C ALA A 69 -9.70 -15.13 -12.47
#